data_AF-A0A9E1HUP0-F1
#
_entry.id   AF-A0A9E1HUP0-F1
#
_cell.length_a   1.000
_cell.length_b   1.000
_cell.length_c   1.000
_cell.angle_alpha   90.00
_cell.angle_beta   90.00
_cell.angle_gamma   90.00
#
_symmetry.space_group_name_H-M   'P 1'
#
loop_
_entity.id
_entity.type
_entity.pdbx_description
1 polymer ?
#
loop_
_entity_poly.entity_id
_entity_poly.type
_entity_poly.pdbx_seq_one_letter_code
_entity_poly.pdbx_strand_id
1 'polypeptide(L)'
;MALFGFGREPEPEAPTARELAEKHYRKLESEFAAQRLTLHTVHPAPPFSAESYFFAREQDEFLFLPALNIYGATEEELKAVAVLRYPAARLTIAKDEPQRMPVRREGILDVYPIEPVTLRVSVDGGEPLAFTAGNVESTAKFLSRYLPDCALRGMYDILQYPEDAAEVHCKKGGGLLPDGARFRVWREGDVLCFLRQNANLYQRTGDVQYGVLPLSAIESFGQEGAIRYETRVSGGEVTIDRSAAYWSGWAHPFTFNPIGHALEDAVSSTPVRSEQIPHDERYIELRVRWHGRRVELEFDSKAAEVFTRLMPEKSEENLPADREPTIPEQIEILANICDRGYLTREEFEEAKQKLLKKL
;
A
#
# COMPACT_ATOMS: atom_id res chain seq x y z
N MET A 1 -41.85 -45.84 34.78
CA MET A 1 -40.99 -46.21 35.93
C MET A 1 -40.04 -47.29 35.44
N ALA A 2 -38.72 -47.20 35.41
CA ALA A 2 -37.69 -46.22 35.77
C ALA A 2 -36.56 -46.40 34.71
N LEU A 3 -36.12 -45.39 33.96
CA LEU A 3 -35.14 -44.33 34.29
C LEU A 3 -33.70 -44.84 34.46
N PHE A 4 -32.91 -44.58 33.42
CA PHE A 4 -31.46 -44.31 33.38
C PHE A 4 -30.48 -45.35 33.95
N GLY A 5 -29.93 -46.18 33.06
CA GLY A 5 -28.56 -46.65 33.20
C GLY A 5 -27.62 -45.46 32.98
N PHE A 6 -26.96 -45.01 34.03
CA PHE A 6 -25.85 -44.06 33.93
C PHE A 6 -24.76 -44.68 33.06
N GLY A 7 -24.65 -44.22 31.81
CA GLY A 7 -23.44 -44.43 31.03
C GLY A 7 -22.30 -43.81 31.82
N ARG A 8 -21.33 -44.64 32.25
CA ARG A 8 -20.04 -44.13 32.69
C ARG A 8 -19.52 -43.25 31.56
N GLU A 9 -19.22 -42.00 31.86
CA GLU A 9 -18.33 -41.21 31.00
C GLU A 9 -17.09 -42.08 30.74
N PRO A 10 -16.65 -42.23 29.48
CA PRO A 10 -15.41 -42.95 29.21
C PRO A 10 -14.31 -42.29 30.06
N GLU A 11 -13.64 -43.09 30.91
CA GLU A 11 -12.49 -42.60 31.65
C GLU A 11 -11.53 -41.97 30.65
N PRO A 12 -11.00 -40.76 30.91
CA PRO A 12 -10.10 -40.10 29.98
C PRO A 12 -8.92 -41.03 29.72
N GLU A 13 -8.77 -41.48 28.47
CA GLU A 13 -7.64 -42.31 28.06
C GLU A 13 -6.35 -41.61 28.48
N ALA A 14 -5.44 -42.36 29.11
CA ALA A 14 -4.16 -41.81 29.54
C ALA A 14 -3.45 -41.22 28.32
N PRO A 15 -2.93 -39.98 28.40
CA PRO A 15 -2.33 -39.34 27.25
C PRO A 15 -1.16 -40.19 26.73
N THR A 16 -1.13 -40.37 25.42
CA THR A 16 -0.08 -41.10 24.73
C THR A 16 1.28 -40.42 24.94
N ALA A 17 2.37 -41.18 24.78
CA ALA A 17 3.72 -40.65 24.93
C ALA A 17 4.00 -39.46 23.97
N ARG A 18 3.40 -39.49 22.78
CA ARG A 18 3.39 -38.38 21.83
C ARG A 18 2.63 -37.17 22.35
N GLU A 19 1.40 -37.32 22.86
CA GLU A 19 0.63 -36.20 23.41
C GLU A 19 1.33 -35.52 24.59
N LEU A 20 2.03 -36.31 25.43
CA LEU A 20 2.87 -35.77 26.49
C LEU A 20 4.05 -34.96 25.95
N ALA A 21 4.71 -35.43 24.89
CA ALA A 21 5.80 -34.71 24.22
C ALA A 21 5.31 -33.43 23.52
N GLU A 22 4.16 -33.47 22.84
CA GLU A 22 3.53 -32.29 22.25
C GLU A 22 3.14 -31.27 23.32
N LYS A 23 2.58 -31.73 24.45
CA LYS A 23 2.25 -30.87 25.60
C LYS A 23 3.50 -30.24 26.20
N HIS A 24 4.59 -30.99 26.31
CA HIS A 24 5.89 -30.45 26.74
C HIS A 24 6.35 -29.35 25.79
N TYR A 25 6.39 -29.59 24.49
CA TYR A 25 6.85 -28.59 23.53
C TYR A 25 5.96 -27.35 23.54
N ARG A 26 4.63 -27.50 23.55
CA ARG A 26 3.69 -26.37 23.67
C ARG A 26 3.88 -25.56 24.94
N LYS A 27 4.25 -26.22 26.05
CA LYS A 27 4.60 -25.53 27.29
C LYS A 27 5.84 -24.66 27.10
N LEU A 28 6.92 -25.21 26.53
CA LEU A 28 8.12 -24.42 26.21
C LEU A 28 7.80 -23.27 25.25
N GLU A 29 7.00 -23.54 24.22
CA GLU A 29 6.61 -22.52 23.24
C GLU A 29 5.84 -21.37 23.89
N SER A 30 4.97 -21.67 24.86
CA SER A 30 4.19 -20.66 25.58
C SER A 30 5.05 -19.66 26.36
N GLU A 31 6.28 -20.04 26.75
CA GLU A 31 7.25 -19.15 27.40
C GLU A 31 7.75 -18.04 26.45
N PHE A 32 7.60 -18.22 25.13
CA PHE A 32 8.05 -17.28 24.09
C PHE A 32 6.90 -16.44 23.50
N ALA A 33 5.66 -16.64 23.92
CA ALA A 33 4.47 -16.26 23.13
C ALA A 33 4.23 -14.75 22.93
N ALA A 34 4.83 -13.86 23.72
CA ALA A 34 4.52 -12.44 23.64
C ALA A 34 5.44 -11.65 22.68
N GLN A 35 6.73 -11.95 22.61
CA GLN A 35 7.72 -11.12 21.89
C GLN A 35 8.91 -11.96 21.41
N ARG A 36 8.66 -12.80 20.39
CA ARG A 36 9.68 -13.65 19.76
C ARG A 36 9.86 -13.31 18.29
N LEU A 37 11.03 -13.64 17.80
CA LEU A 37 11.40 -13.60 16.39
C LEU A 37 11.69 -15.03 15.91
N THR A 38 11.31 -15.36 14.68
CA THR A 38 11.68 -16.64 14.06
C THR A 38 12.97 -16.46 13.28
N LEU A 39 14.02 -17.15 13.70
CA LEU A 39 15.30 -17.23 13.02
C LEU A 39 15.38 -18.51 12.21
N HIS A 40 15.87 -18.42 10.98
CA HIS A 40 16.21 -19.57 10.14
C HIS A 40 17.73 -19.66 10.02
N THR A 41 18.29 -20.80 10.39
CA THR A 41 19.73 -21.04 10.37
C THR A 41 20.18 -21.24 8.91
N VAL A 42 21.18 -20.48 8.46
CA VAL A 42 21.69 -20.61 7.08
C VAL A 42 22.45 -21.92 6.90
N HIS A 43 23.32 -22.25 7.87
CA HIS A 43 24.06 -23.49 7.94
C HIS A 43 24.02 -24.04 9.38
N PRO A 44 23.14 -25.01 9.67
CA PRO A 44 23.03 -25.58 11.01
C PRO A 44 24.35 -26.20 11.49
N ALA A 45 24.80 -25.79 12.67
CA ALA A 45 26.02 -26.27 13.29
C ALA A 45 25.96 -26.08 14.81
N PRO A 46 26.63 -26.91 15.63
CA PRO A 46 26.65 -26.74 17.08
C PRO A 46 27.07 -25.32 17.49
N PRO A 47 26.40 -24.70 18.48
CA PRO A 47 25.30 -25.23 19.29
C PRO A 47 23.90 -25.15 18.63
N PHE A 48 23.77 -24.49 17.48
CA PHE A 48 22.51 -24.26 16.77
C PHE A 48 22.29 -25.25 15.62
N SER A 49 21.92 -26.50 15.96
CA SER A 49 21.79 -27.59 14.99
C SER A 49 20.40 -27.70 14.31
N ALA A 50 19.40 -26.92 14.73
CA ALA A 50 18.08 -26.93 14.10
C ALA A 50 18.01 -25.95 12.92
N GLU A 51 17.09 -26.20 11.99
CA GLU A 51 16.87 -25.33 10.82
C GLU A 51 16.26 -23.97 11.20
N SER A 52 15.50 -23.92 12.28
CA SER A 52 14.90 -22.68 12.76
C SER A 52 14.73 -22.65 14.26
N TYR A 53 14.69 -21.44 14.80
CA TYR A 53 14.60 -21.17 16.23
C TYR A 53 13.60 -20.05 16.49
N PHE A 54 12.78 -20.20 17.52
CA PHE A 54 12.20 -19.07 18.21
C PHE A 54 13.27 -18.40 19.05
N PHE A 55 13.46 -17.11 18.79
CA PHE A 55 14.44 -16.26 19.43
C PHE A 55 13.74 -15.21 20.26
N ALA A 56 14.09 -15.13 21.53
CA ALA A 56 13.53 -14.14 22.45
C ALA A 56 14.62 -13.62 23.39
N ARG A 57 14.32 -12.49 24.05
CA ARG A 57 15.14 -11.96 25.13
C ARG A 57 14.31 -11.87 26.40
N GLU A 58 14.82 -12.47 27.47
CA GLU A 58 14.24 -12.42 28.81
C GLU A 58 15.28 -11.83 29.75
N GLN A 59 15.01 -10.66 30.32
CA GLN A 59 15.96 -9.94 31.18
C GLN A 59 17.33 -9.76 30.50
N ASP A 60 18.37 -10.41 31.02
CA ASP A 60 19.75 -10.39 30.51
C ASP A 60 20.15 -11.67 29.78
N GLU A 61 19.17 -12.51 29.40
CA GLU A 61 19.40 -13.74 28.64
C GLU A 61 18.71 -13.70 27.28
N PHE A 62 19.38 -14.29 26.30
CA PHE A 62 18.79 -14.65 25.02
C PHE A 62 18.43 -16.13 25.02
N LEU A 63 17.22 -16.40 24.54
CA LEU A 63 16.60 -17.71 24.53
C LEU A 63 16.45 -18.18 23.09
N PHE A 64 16.83 -19.43 22.83
CA PHE A 64 16.64 -20.10 21.54
C PHE A 64 15.90 -21.42 21.77
N LEU A 65 14.72 -21.55 21.17
CA LEU A 65 13.95 -22.79 21.17
C LEU A 65 13.83 -23.29 19.72
N PRO A 66 14.29 -24.50 19.38
CA PRO A 66 14.07 -25.07 18.05
C PRO A 66 12.59 -24.97 17.63
N ALA A 67 12.32 -24.35 16.48
CA ALA A 67 10.97 -24.13 15.99
C ALA A 67 10.50 -25.34 15.17
N LEU A 68 10.05 -26.37 15.88
CA LEU A 68 9.58 -27.64 15.31
C LEU A 68 8.13 -27.53 14.81
N ASN A 69 7.85 -28.15 13.66
CA ASN A 69 6.48 -28.40 13.22
C ASN A 69 5.91 -29.60 13.98
N ILE A 70 5.02 -29.36 14.94
CA ILE A 70 4.44 -30.38 15.84
C ILE A 70 3.81 -31.55 15.06
N TYR A 71 3.20 -31.29 13.90
CA TYR A 71 2.56 -32.33 13.08
C TYR A 71 3.55 -33.18 12.29
N GLY A 72 4.75 -32.66 12.02
CA GLY A 72 5.80 -33.35 11.26
C GLY A 72 6.91 -33.95 12.14
N ALA A 73 7.08 -33.44 13.37
CA ALA A 73 8.13 -33.88 14.27
C ALA A 73 7.84 -35.26 14.88
N THR A 74 8.91 -36.00 15.09
CA THR A 74 8.92 -37.28 15.82
C THR A 74 8.77 -37.05 17.32
N GLU A 75 8.33 -38.08 18.04
CA GLU A 75 8.24 -38.05 19.50
C GLU A 75 9.61 -37.78 20.16
N GLU A 76 10.68 -38.34 19.60
CA GLU A 76 12.04 -38.19 20.10
C GLU A 76 12.55 -36.75 19.96
N GLU A 77 12.30 -36.11 18.82
CA GLU A 77 12.63 -34.69 18.60
C GLU A 77 11.87 -33.78 19.57
N LEU A 78 10.56 -34.03 19.76
CA LEU A 78 9.74 -33.27 20.70
C LEU A 78 10.14 -33.46 22.16
N LYS A 79 10.73 -34.60 22.52
CA LYS A 79 11.25 -34.88 23.87
C LYS A 79 12.65 -34.30 24.09
N ALA A 80 13.50 -34.33 23.06
CA ALA A 80 14.87 -33.86 23.15
C ALA A 80 15.00 -32.33 23.06
N VAL A 81 13.95 -31.65 22.58
CA VAL A 81 13.94 -30.20 22.46
C VAL A 81 14.09 -29.52 23.82
N ALA A 82 15.03 -28.57 23.89
CA ALA A 82 15.28 -27.77 25.08
C ALA A 82 15.51 -26.31 24.68
N VAL A 83 15.22 -25.41 25.61
CA VAL A 83 15.55 -24.00 25.46
C VAL A 83 17.04 -23.81 25.72
N LEU A 84 17.76 -23.33 24.71
CA LEU A 84 19.13 -22.86 24.87
C LEU A 84 19.09 -21.47 25.48
N ARG A 85 19.78 -21.27 26.61
CA ARG A 85 19.85 -20.00 27.33
C ARG A 85 21.28 -19.48 27.32
N TYR A 86 21.44 -18.23 26.90
CA TYR A 86 22.73 -17.57 26.87
C TYR A 86 22.64 -16.18 27.51
N PRO A 87 23.46 -15.88 28.54
CA PRO A 87 23.64 -14.52 29.01
C PRO A 87 24.05 -13.58 27.88
N ALA A 88 23.53 -12.35 27.87
CA ALA A 88 23.81 -11.36 26.84
C ALA A 88 25.31 -11.10 26.68
N ALA A 89 26.07 -11.10 27.78
CA ALA A 89 27.53 -10.93 27.77
C ALA A 89 28.30 -12.04 27.04
N ARG A 90 27.70 -13.23 26.84
CA ARG A 90 28.31 -14.35 26.11
C ARG A 90 27.97 -14.35 24.62
N LEU A 91 27.06 -13.49 24.18
CA LEU A 91 26.65 -13.40 22.79
C LEU A 91 27.15 -12.11 22.16
N THR A 92 27.72 -12.26 20.97
CA THR A 92 27.90 -11.13 20.05
C THR A 92 26.90 -11.30 18.92
N ILE A 93 26.05 -10.31 18.71
CA ILE A 93 25.04 -10.30 17.65
C ILE A 93 25.29 -9.09 16.77
N ALA A 94 25.55 -9.33 15.49
CA ALA A 94 25.72 -8.29 14.48
C ALA A 94 24.70 -8.50 13.35
N LYS A 95 24.33 -7.42 12.67
CA LYS A 95 23.47 -7.46 11.49
C LYS A 95 24.32 -7.21 10.25
N ASP A 96 24.15 -8.03 9.22
CA ASP A 96 24.79 -7.81 7.92
C ASP A 96 24.13 -6.62 7.21
N GLU A 97 24.90 -5.82 6.48
CA GLU A 97 24.33 -4.73 5.68
C GLU A 97 23.51 -5.29 4.50
N PRO A 98 22.31 -4.77 4.25
CA PRO A 98 21.49 -5.22 3.13
C PRO A 98 22.08 -4.78 1.79
N GLN A 99 21.71 -5.48 0.71
CA GLN A 99 22.05 -5.05 -0.65
C GLN A 99 21.45 -3.67 -0.96
N ARG A 100 22.31 -2.70 -1.33
CA ARG A 100 21.91 -1.33 -1.69
C ARG A 100 21.92 -1.05 -3.20
N MET A 101 22.09 -2.08 -4.02
CA MET A 101 22.10 -1.96 -5.47
C MET A 101 20.75 -2.40 -6.04
N PRO A 102 20.17 -1.63 -6.98
CA PRO A 102 18.93 -2.03 -7.62
C PRO A 102 19.15 -3.24 -8.54
N VAL A 103 18.17 -4.14 -8.56
CA VAL A 103 18.21 -5.36 -9.39
C VAL A 103 17.61 -5.15 -10.77
N ARG A 104 16.73 -4.15 -10.91
CA ARG A 104 16.14 -3.73 -12.19
C ARG A 104 15.62 -2.29 -12.08
N ARG A 105 15.23 -1.74 -13.22
CA ARG A 105 14.64 -0.40 -13.34
C ARG A 105 13.33 -0.44 -14.12
N GLU A 106 12.31 0.24 -13.62
CA GLU A 106 10.97 0.36 -14.19
C GLU A 106 10.64 1.85 -14.38
N GLY A 107 10.81 2.36 -15.60
CA GLY A 107 10.68 3.81 -15.86
C GLY A 107 11.71 4.61 -15.07
N ILE A 108 11.25 5.47 -14.16
CA ILE A 108 12.13 6.24 -13.26
C ILE A 108 12.45 5.51 -11.95
N LEU A 109 11.83 4.35 -11.70
CA LEU A 109 11.94 3.62 -10.43
C LEU A 109 13.05 2.59 -10.49
N ASP A 110 13.98 2.69 -9.54
CA ASP A 110 14.93 1.63 -9.21
C ASP A 110 14.27 0.63 -8.27
N VAL A 111 14.42 -0.66 -8.57
CA VAL A 111 13.78 -1.74 -7.82
C VAL A 111 14.82 -2.46 -6.96
N TYR A 112 14.54 -2.52 -5.67
CA TYR A 112 15.36 -3.15 -4.65
C TYR A 112 14.64 -4.38 -4.09
N PRO A 113 15.32 -5.54 -3.97
CA PRO A 113 14.72 -6.72 -3.36
C PRO A 113 14.53 -6.50 -1.87
N ILE A 114 13.43 -6.99 -1.32
CA ILE A 114 13.25 -7.09 0.13
C ILE A 114 13.87 -8.41 0.56
N GLU A 115 15.11 -8.34 1.02
CA GLU A 115 15.82 -9.50 1.54
C GLU A 115 15.49 -9.74 3.02
N PRO A 116 15.51 -11.01 3.48
CA PRO A 116 15.53 -11.31 4.90
C PRO A 116 16.69 -10.61 5.61
N VAL A 117 16.47 -10.21 6.86
CA VAL A 117 17.51 -9.65 7.71
C VAL A 117 18.46 -10.76 8.11
N THR A 118 19.75 -10.59 7.86
CA THR A 118 20.77 -11.56 8.28
C THR A 118 21.45 -11.09 9.57
N LEU A 119 21.38 -11.93 10.60
CA LEU A 119 22.05 -11.74 11.88
C LEU A 119 23.17 -12.75 12.02
N ARG A 120 24.35 -12.28 12.41
CA ARG A 120 25.49 -13.11 12.79
C ARG A 120 25.57 -13.20 14.30
N VAL A 121 25.46 -14.42 14.81
CA VAL A 121 25.48 -14.72 16.24
C VAL A 121 26.73 -15.53 16.55
N SER A 122 27.57 -15.01 17.43
CA SER A 122 28.72 -15.71 17.99
C SER A 122 28.49 -15.95 19.48
N VAL A 123 28.85 -17.16 19.94
CA VAL A 123 28.81 -17.58 21.35
C VAL A 123 30.24 -17.64 21.87
N ASP A 124 30.53 -16.95 22.97
CA ASP A 124 31.84 -16.91 23.64
C ASP A 124 33.01 -16.54 22.70
N GLY A 125 32.74 -15.72 21.67
CA GLY A 125 33.74 -15.30 20.69
C GLY A 125 34.14 -16.38 19.68
N GLY A 126 33.37 -17.48 19.59
CA GLY A 126 33.53 -18.50 18.55
C GLY A 126 33.14 -18.01 17.16
N GLU A 127 33.23 -18.91 16.16
CA GLU A 127 32.84 -18.61 14.78
C GLU A 127 31.37 -18.15 14.71
N PRO A 128 31.08 -17.02 14.03
CA PRO A 128 29.72 -16.51 13.93
C PRO A 128 28.86 -17.38 13.02
N LEU A 129 27.68 -17.75 13.50
CA LEU A 129 26.66 -18.45 12.73
C LEU A 129 25.64 -17.46 12.18
N ALA A 130 25.27 -17.62 10.91
CA ALA A 130 24.33 -16.76 10.23
C ALA A 130 22.89 -17.27 10.39
N PHE A 131 22.01 -16.35 10.77
CA PHE A 131 20.57 -16.55 10.87
C PHE A 131 19.85 -15.53 10.00
N THR A 132 18.75 -15.94 9.40
CA THR A 132 17.86 -15.04 8.65
C THR A 132 16.54 -14.86 9.36
N ALA A 133 16.01 -13.65 9.31
CA ALA A 133 14.70 -13.26 9.84
C ALA A 133 13.88 -12.55 8.77
N GLY A 134 12.55 -12.68 8.80
CA GLY A 134 11.70 -11.92 7.90
C GLY A 134 11.89 -10.41 8.10
N ASN A 135 12.01 -9.65 7.01
CA ASN A 135 12.10 -8.19 7.06
C ASN A 135 10.69 -7.58 7.16
N VAL A 136 10.13 -7.62 8.37
CA VAL A 136 8.75 -7.24 8.69
C VAL A 136 8.71 -6.37 9.95
N GLU A 137 7.57 -5.71 10.19
CA GLU A 137 7.39 -4.79 11.31
C GLU A 137 7.64 -5.45 12.68
N SER A 138 7.26 -6.72 12.87
CA SER A 138 7.53 -7.46 14.11
C SER A 138 9.04 -7.64 14.35
N THR A 139 9.81 -7.91 13.30
CA THR A 139 11.28 -7.98 13.36
C THR A 139 11.87 -6.62 13.68
N ALA A 140 11.42 -5.56 13.01
CA ALA A 140 11.86 -4.19 13.30
C ALA A 140 11.63 -3.82 14.78
N LYS A 141 10.43 -4.07 15.30
CA LYS A 141 10.07 -3.82 16.70
C LYS A 141 10.94 -4.62 17.67
N PHE A 142 11.21 -5.89 17.37
CA PHE A 142 12.05 -6.75 18.20
C PHE A 142 13.49 -6.23 18.24
N LEU A 143 14.10 -5.96 17.07
CA LEU A 143 15.48 -5.50 16.96
C LEU A 143 15.65 -4.13 17.63
N SER A 144 14.79 -3.15 17.35
CA SER A 144 14.86 -1.83 17.98
C SER A 144 14.74 -1.88 19.50
N ARG A 145 13.98 -2.84 20.05
CA ARG A 145 13.78 -2.98 21.50
C ARG A 145 14.93 -3.71 22.20
N TYR A 146 15.44 -4.78 21.60
CA TYR A 146 16.33 -5.72 22.28
C TYR A 146 17.77 -5.74 21.74
N LEU A 147 17.98 -5.22 20.53
CA LEU A 147 19.25 -5.18 19.82
C LEU A 147 19.38 -3.85 19.06
N PRO A 148 19.51 -2.70 19.74
CA PRO A 148 19.48 -1.38 19.11
C PRO A 148 20.57 -1.18 18.05
N ASP A 149 21.74 -1.80 18.21
CA ASP A 149 22.82 -1.79 17.21
C ASP A 149 22.47 -2.55 15.93
N CYS A 150 21.45 -3.42 15.99
CA CYS A 150 20.89 -4.16 14.86
C CYS A 150 19.53 -3.59 14.41
N ALA A 151 19.11 -2.43 14.92
CA ALA A 151 17.82 -1.83 14.54
C ALA A 151 17.72 -1.68 13.01
N LEU A 152 16.53 -1.93 12.46
CA LEU A 152 16.30 -1.73 11.04
C LEU A 152 16.10 -0.23 10.77
N ARG A 153 16.74 0.27 9.72
CA ARG A 153 16.36 1.54 9.08
C ARG A 153 14.96 1.36 8.49
N GLY A 154 14.29 2.49 8.19
CA GLY A 154 12.91 2.51 7.71
C GLY A 154 12.60 1.51 6.58
N MET A 155 11.31 1.20 6.46
CA MET A 155 10.61 0.25 5.57
C MET A 155 11.25 -1.13 5.31
N TYR A 156 12.54 -1.23 4.99
CA TYR A 156 13.27 -2.48 4.72
C TYR A 156 14.76 -2.45 5.04
N ASP A 157 15.20 -1.56 5.94
CA ASP A 157 16.63 -1.32 6.22
C ASP A 157 17.41 -0.69 5.05
N ILE A 158 16.70 -0.29 3.98
CA ILE A 158 17.25 0.32 2.77
C ILE A 158 17.00 1.83 2.76
N LEU A 159 15.75 2.26 2.99
CA LEU A 159 15.32 3.66 2.86
C LEU A 159 14.40 4.09 4.01
N GLN A 160 14.64 5.28 4.54
CA GLN A 160 13.71 5.96 5.43
C GLN A 160 13.02 7.07 4.64
N TYR A 161 11.69 7.06 4.62
CA TYR A 161 10.91 8.19 4.09
C TYR A 161 10.48 9.11 5.26
N PRO A 162 10.30 10.41 5.02
CA PRO A 162 9.94 11.37 6.05
C PRO A 162 8.47 11.23 6.50
N GLU A 163 8.14 11.75 7.69
CA GLU A 163 6.79 11.65 8.26
C GLU A 163 5.71 12.38 7.45
N ASP A 164 6.10 13.38 6.67
CA ASP A 164 5.21 14.19 5.84
C ASP A 164 4.91 13.57 4.46
N ALA A 165 5.51 12.40 4.15
CA ALA A 165 5.23 11.65 2.94
C ALA A 165 3.73 11.32 2.83
N ALA A 166 3.13 11.63 1.68
CA ALA A 166 1.71 11.40 1.43
C ALA A 166 1.49 10.29 0.41
N GLU A 167 0.36 9.59 0.52
CA GLU A 167 -0.03 8.56 -0.45
C GLU A 167 -0.77 9.19 -1.64
N VAL A 168 -0.35 8.82 -2.85
CA VAL A 168 -1.05 9.15 -4.11
C VAL A 168 -1.26 7.89 -4.93
N HIS A 169 -2.34 7.84 -5.70
CA HIS A 169 -2.62 6.73 -6.60
C HIS A 169 -2.38 7.14 -8.04
N CYS A 170 -1.39 6.53 -8.69
CA CYS A 170 -1.14 6.70 -10.12
C CYS A 170 -2.11 5.82 -10.89
N LYS A 171 -3.05 6.43 -11.62
CA LYS A 171 -3.99 5.75 -12.52
C LYS A 171 -3.27 5.32 -13.79
N LYS A 172 -2.56 6.25 -14.43
CA LYS A 172 -1.71 6.00 -15.60
C LYS A 172 -0.36 6.67 -15.43
N GLY A 173 0.71 5.91 -15.55
CA GLY A 173 2.07 6.37 -15.30
C GLY A 173 2.89 6.64 -16.56
N GLY A 174 2.28 6.58 -17.75
CA GLY A 174 2.89 7.07 -19.00
C GLY A 174 4.24 6.43 -19.36
N GLY A 175 4.54 5.26 -18.80
CA GLY A 175 5.85 4.59 -18.91
C GLY A 175 6.95 5.12 -17.97
N LEU A 176 6.72 6.20 -17.22
CA LEU A 176 7.61 6.66 -16.15
C LEU A 176 7.30 5.96 -14.83
N LEU A 177 6.03 5.75 -14.54
CA LEU A 177 5.52 5.03 -13.38
C LEU A 177 4.64 3.84 -13.83
N PRO A 178 4.54 2.79 -13.02
CA PRO A 178 3.56 1.72 -13.21
C PRO A 178 2.11 2.21 -13.09
N ASP A 179 1.25 1.74 -14.00
CA ASP A 179 -0.19 2.02 -13.99
C ASP A 179 -0.90 1.37 -12.79
N GLY A 180 -1.92 2.04 -12.25
CA GLY A 180 -2.71 1.56 -11.13
C GLY A 180 -1.96 1.45 -9.79
N ALA A 181 -0.75 1.97 -9.69
CA ALA A 181 0.13 1.80 -8.53
C ALA A 181 -0.01 2.94 -7.50
N ARG A 182 0.13 2.58 -6.22
CA ARG A 182 0.15 3.56 -5.11
C ARG A 182 1.59 3.87 -4.71
N PHE A 183 1.84 5.15 -4.46
CA PHE A 183 3.13 5.67 -4.06
C PHE A 183 3.01 6.51 -2.80
N ARG A 184 4.01 6.40 -1.94
CA ARG A 184 4.34 7.45 -0.98
C ARG A 184 5.22 8.48 -1.68
N VAL A 185 4.84 9.75 -1.56
CA VAL A 185 5.47 10.86 -2.28
C VAL A 185 5.81 11.97 -1.30
N TRP A 186 7.02 12.50 -1.46
CA TRP A 186 7.52 13.66 -0.72
C TRP A 186 8.45 14.46 -1.62
N ARG A 187 8.73 15.70 -1.22
CA ARG A 187 9.71 16.56 -1.89
C ARG A 187 10.99 16.58 -1.07
N GLU A 188 12.12 16.49 -1.75
CA GLU A 188 13.44 16.66 -1.17
C GLU A 188 14.23 17.65 -2.03
N GLY A 189 14.31 18.91 -1.58
CA GLY A 189 14.92 19.98 -2.37
C GLY A 189 14.22 20.16 -3.72
N ASP A 190 14.96 19.91 -4.82
CA ASP A 190 14.51 20.09 -6.21
C ASP A 190 14.03 18.80 -6.87
N VAL A 191 13.76 17.74 -6.09
CA VAL A 191 13.20 16.48 -6.60
C VAL A 191 11.91 16.10 -5.87
N LEU A 192 11.01 15.47 -6.61
CA LEU A 192 9.84 14.77 -6.11
C LEU A 192 10.18 13.27 -6.04
N CYS A 193 10.15 12.72 -4.83
CA CYS A 193 10.51 11.34 -4.55
C CYS A 193 9.27 10.45 -4.58
N PHE A 194 9.37 9.28 -5.20
CA PHE A 194 8.33 8.26 -5.27
C PHE A 194 8.85 6.98 -4.63
N LEU A 195 8.08 6.45 -3.67
CA LEU A 195 8.37 5.18 -3.03
C LEU A 195 7.15 4.28 -3.09
N ARG A 196 7.35 3.04 -3.52
CA ARG A 196 6.33 2.00 -3.50
C ARG A 196 6.90 0.73 -2.92
N GLN A 197 6.06 0.03 -2.18
CA GLN A 197 6.33 -1.28 -1.63
C GLN A 197 5.39 -2.27 -2.29
N ASN A 198 5.93 -3.24 -3.00
CA ASN A 198 5.17 -4.40 -3.44
C ASN A 198 5.38 -5.51 -2.43
N ALA A 199 4.53 -5.53 -1.40
CA ALA A 199 4.41 -6.70 -0.55
C ALA A 199 3.44 -7.67 -1.21
N ASN A 200 3.94 -8.61 -1.99
CA ASN A 200 3.10 -9.68 -2.51
C ASN A 200 2.82 -10.65 -1.35
N LEU A 201 1.58 -10.71 -0.86
CA LEU A 201 1.23 -11.55 0.29
C LEU A 201 1.38 -13.05 0.01
N TYR A 202 1.30 -13.45 -1.26
CA TYR A 202 1.28 -14.85 -1.70
C TYR A 202 2.65 -15.40 -2.09
N GLN A 203 3.53 -14.55 -2.61
CA GLN A 203 4.90 -14.90 -2.94
C GLN A 203 5.75 -14.22 -1.88
N ARG A 204 6.49 -14.96 -1.06
CA ARG A 204 7.39 -14.42 -0.01
C ARG A 204 8.51 -13.50 -0.53
N THR A 205 8.36 -12.98 -1.74
CA THR A 205 9.20 -12.04 -2.47
C THR A 205 8.45 -10.71 -2.55
N GLY A 206 8.99 -9.70 -1.87
CA GLY A 206 8.57 -8.32 -2.05
C GLY A 206 9.69 -7.51 -2.70
N ASP A 207 9.32 -6.37 -3.28
CA ASP A 207 10.29 -5.36 -3.69
C ASP A 207 9.91 -3.96 -3.20
N VAL A 208 10.93 -3.11 -3.10
CA VAL A 208 10.80 -1.68 -2.89
C VAL A 208 11.18 -1.01 -4.19
N GLN A 209 10.31 -0.14 -4.69
CA GLN A 209 10.56 0.68 -5.86
C GLN A 209 10.75 2.12 -5.40
N TYR A 210 11.89 2.72 -5.73
CA TYR A 210 12.21 4.10 -5.40
C TYR A 210 12.65 4.83 -6.65
N GLY A 211 12.08 5.99 -6.91
CA GLY A 211 12.50 6.85 -8.01
C GLY A 211 12.34 8.31 -7.68
N VAL A 212 13.05 9.13 -8.44
CA VAL A 212 13.05 10.59 -8.27
C VAL A 212 12.70 11.26 -9.57
N LEU A 213 11.88 12.31 -9.47
CA LEU A 213 11.52 13.17 -10.58
C LEU A 213 11.96 14.60 -10.27
N PRO A 214 12.95 15.14 -10.99
CA PRO A 214 13.34 16.55 -10.89
C PRO A 214 12.16 17.48 -11.12
N LEU A 215 12.00 18.49 -10.26
CA LEU A 215 10.98 19.53 -10.41
C LEU A 215 11.19 20.35 -11.69
N SER A 216 12.41 20.43 -12.21
CA SER A 216 12.71 21.04 -13.51
C SER A 216 12.14 20.26 -14.70
N ALA A 217 11.90 18.96 -14.55
CA ALA A 217 11.25 18.13 -15.57
C ALA A 217 9.72 18.23 -15.49
N ILE A 218 9.15 18.65 -14.36
CA ILE A 218 7.71 18.83 -14.19
C ILE A 218 7.32 20.18 -14.80
N GLU A 219 6.45 20.16 -15.82
CA GLU A 219 5.93 21.38 -16.46
C GLU A 219 4.80 21.97 -15.64
N SER A 220 3.76 21.19 -15.36
CA SER A 220 2.56 21.62 -14.64
C SER A 220 1.81 20.44 -14.02
N PHE A 221 0.90 20.73 -13.10
CA PHE A 221 -0.18 19.83 -12.73
C PHE A 221 -1.53 20.56 -12.60
N GLY A 222 -2.61 19.87 -12.97
CA GLY A 222 -3.96 20.42 -12.99
C GLY A 222 -5.02 19.33 -12.86
N GLN A 223 -6.25 19.73 -12.54
CA GLN A 223 -7.39 18.81 -12.51
C GLN A 223 -8.04 18.74 -13.89
N GLU A 224 -8.17 17.53 -14.42
CA GLU A 224 -8.76 17.25 -15.72
C GLU A 224 -9.89 16.21 -15.60
N GLY A 225 -10.66 16.06 -16.69
CA GLY A 225 -11.78 15.13 -16.78
C GLY A 225 -13.13 15.73 -16.34
N ALA A 226 -14.17 14.88 -16.36
CA ALA A 226 -15.55 15.30 -16.10
C ALA A 226 -16.27 14.31 -15.18
N ILE A 227 -17.38 14.76 -14.57
CA ILE A 227 -18.32 13.86 -13.90
C ILE A 227 -19.30 13.37 -14.96
N ARG A 228 -19.29 12.08 -15.22
CA ARG A 228 -20.23 11.43 -16.15
C ARG A 228 -21.38 10.84 -15.35
N TYR A 229 -22.60 10.94 -15.87
CA TYR A 229 -23.76 10.32 -15.27
C TYR A 229 -24.25 9.18 -16.16
N GLU A 230 -24.35 7.98 -15.61
CA GLU A 230 -25.01 6.87 -16.27
C GLU A 230 -26.46 6.80 -15.79
N THR A 231 -27.41 6.84 -16.73
CA THR A 231 -28.82 6.63 -16.39
C THR A 231 -29.12 5.15 -16.51
N ARG A 232 -29.22 4.46 -15.36
CA ARG A 232 -29.69 3.08 -15.32
C ARG A 232 -31.21 3.09 -15.23
N VAL A 233 -31.86 2.55 -16.27
CA VAL A 233 -33.32 2.33 -16.26
C VAL A 233 -33.58 0.88 -15.91
N SER A 234 -34.42 0.65 -14.90
CA SER A 234 -34.88 -0.66 -14.46
C SER A 234 -36.40 -0.69 -14.37
N GLY A 235 -37.01 -1.87 -14.49
CA GLY A 235 -38.47 -2.00 -14.59
C GLY A 235 -39.00 -1.72 -16.00
N GLY A 236 -40.32 -1.73 -16.16
CA GLY A 236 -40.99 -1.70 -17.47
C GLY A 236 -41.20 -3.09 -18.09
N GLU A 237 -40.87 -4.16 -17.36
CA GLU A 237 -41.21 -5.51 -17.76
C GLU A 237 -42.73 -5.69 -17.61
N VAL A 238 -43.38 -6.03 -18.73
CA VAL A 238 -44.81 -6.28 -18.81
C VAL A 238 -45.02 -7.78 -18.78
N THR A 239 -45.59 -8.27 -17.70
CA THR A 239 -45.99 -9.67 -17.59
C THR A 239 -47.50 -9.77 -17.77
N ILE A 240 -47.92 -10.64 -18.68
CA ILE A 240 -49.33 -10.95 -18.91
C ILE A 240 -49.65 -12.26 -18.21
N ASP A 241 -50.45 -12.20 -17.14
CA ASP A 241 -51.02 -13.41 -16.53
C ASP A 241 -52.15 -13.93 -17.42
N ARG A 242 -51.81 -14.90 -18.28
CA ARG A 242 -52.76 -15.53 -19.20
C ARG A 242 -53.91 -16.24 -18.48
N SER A 243 -53.71 -16.65 -17.23
CA SER A 243 -54.76 -17.32 -16.44
C SER A 243 -55.75 -16.29 -15.88
N ALA A 244 -55.28 -15.14 -15.42
CA ALA A 244 -56.12 -14.01 -15.02
C ALA A 244 -56.94 -13.46 -16.20
N ALA A 245 -56.33 -13.34 -17.38
CA ALA A 245 -57.03 -12.93 -18.61
C ALA A 245 -58.18 -13.88 -19.00
N TYR A 246 -57.98 -15.19 -18.81
CA TYR A 246 -58.99 -16.20 -19.11
C TYR A 246 -60.17 -16.16 -18.12
N TRP A 247 -59.89 -15.93 -16.83
CA TRP A 247 -60.93 -15.87 -15.79
C TRP A 247 -61.64 -14.52 -15.70
N SER A 248 -61.01 -13.39 -16.06
CA SER A 248 -61.64 -12.05 -16.05
C SER A 248 -62.83 -11.96 -17.02
N GLY A 249 -62.78 -12.69 -18.14
CA GLY A 249 -63.93 -12.84 -19.06
C GLY A 249 -65.17 -13.48 -18.42
N TRP A 250 -65.00 -14.27 -17.35
CA TRP A 250 -66.10 -14.83 -16.55
C TRP A 250 -66.51 -13.94 -15.37
N ALA A 251 -65.61 -13.06 -14.90
CA ALA A 251 -65.87 -12.11 -13.81
C ALA A 251 -66.68 -10.88 -14.26
N HIS A 252 -66.62 -10.53 -15.55
CA HIS A 252 -67.33 -9.37 -16.13
C HIS A 252 -68.27 -9.72 -17.31
N PRO A 253 -69.22 -10.67 -17.14
CA PRO A 253 -70.01 -11.25 -18.23
C PRO A 253 -71.02 -10.30 -18.89
N PHE A 254 -71.27 -9.12 -18.31
CA PHE A 254 -72.29 -8.16 -18.78
C PHE A 254 -71.71 -6.80 -19.17
N THR A 255 -70.39 -6.70 -19.36
CA THR A 255 -69.76 -5.45 -19.81
C THR A 255 -69.76 -5.34 -21.33
N PHE A 256 -69.82 -4.13 -21.87
CA PHE A 256 -69.78 -3.88 -23.31
C PHE A 256 -68.37 -4.03 -23.92
N ASN A 257 -67.34 -4.24 -23.09
CA ASN A 257 -65.96 -4.48 -23.52
C ASN A 257 -65.24 -5.48 -22.58
N PRO A 258 -65.67 -6.75 -22.55
CA PRO A 258 -65.12 -7.77 -21.64
C PRO A 258 -63.66 -8.12 -21.97
N ILE A 259 -63.25 -7.93 -23.23
CA ILE A 259 -61.87 -8.17 -23.68
C ILE A 259 -60.93 -7.06 -23.16
N GLY A 260 -61.40 -5.81 -23.08
CA GLY A 260 -60.63 -4.69 -22.56
C GLY A 260 -60.30 -4.85 -21.07
N HIS A 261 -61.31 -5.18 -20.25
CA HIS A 261 -61.12 -5.38 -18.81
C HIS A 261 -60.25 -6.61 -18.50
N ALA A 262 -60.39 -7.69 -19.27
CA ALA A 262 -59.55 -8.87 -19.12
C ALA A 262 -58.07 -8.62 -19.45
N LEU A 263 -57.77 -7.66 -20.33
CA LEU A 263 -56.40 -7.23 -20.63
C LEU A 263 -55.84 -6.32 -19.53
N GLU A 264 -56.64 -5.42 -18.97
CA GLU A 264 -56.20 -4.51 -17.89
C GLU A 264 -55.85 -5.29 -16.61
N ASP A 265 -56.65 -6.28 -16.21
CA ASP A 265 -56.41 -7.08 -15.00
C ASP A 265 -55.23 -8.06 -15.14
N ALA A 266 -54.96 -8.51 -16.35
CA ALA A 266 -53.91 -9.49 -16.64
C ALA A 266 -52.53 -8.85 -16.84
N VAL A 267 -52.48 -7.53 -17.06
CA VAL A 267 -51.25 -6.80 -17.33
C VAL A 267 -50.71 -6.26 -16.02
N SER A 268 -49.67 -6.91 -15.50
CA SER A 268 -48.85 -6.34 -14.43
C SER A 268 -47.58 -5.75 -15.05
N SER A 269 -47.29 -4.50 -14.70
CA SER A 269 -46.05 -3.84 -15.09
C SER A 269 -45.24 -3.48 -13.86
N THR A 270 -43.94 -3.78 -13.91
CA THR A 270 -43.02 -3.27 -12.89
C THR A 270 -42.81 -1.76 -13.14
N PRO A 271 -42.96 -0.90 -12.12
CA PRO A 271 -42.79 0.54 -12.30
C PRO A 271 -41.37 0.84 -12.78
N VAL A 272 -41.27 1.63 -13.86
CA VAL A 272 -39.97 2.08 -14.40
C VAL A 272 -39.30 2.98 -13.37
N ARG A 273 -38.10 2.61 -12.96
CA ARG A 273 -37.22 3.39 -12.10
C ARG A 273 -35.98 3.78 -12.88
N SER A 274 -35.73 5.07 -12.98
CA SER A 274 -34.46 5.62 -13.46
C SER A 274 -33.59 6.02 -12.27
N GLU A 275 -32.39 5.47 -12.22
CA GLU A 275 -31.37 5.86 -11.25
C GLU A 275 -30.20 6.48 -12.02
N GLN A 276 -29.78 7.67 -11.61
CA GLN A 276 -28.55 8.29 -12.12
C GLN A 276 -27.38 7.86 -11.25
N ILE A 277 -26.44 7.13 -11.84
CA ILE A 277 -25.21 6.68 -11.19
C ILE A 277 -24.10 7.64 -11.60
N PRO A 278 -23.54 8.44 -10.68
CA PRO A 278 -22.42 9.32 -10.99
C PRO A 278 -21.12 8.49 -11.09
N HIS A 279 -20.40 8.68 -12.19
CA HIS A 279 -19.03 8.21 -12.41
C HIS A 279 -18.10 9.42 -12.36
N ASP A 280 -17.31 9.52 -11.29
CA ASP A 280 -16.30 10.58 -11.16
C ASP A 280 -15.04 10.18 -11.94
N GLU A 281 -14.96 10.64 -13.17
CA GLU A 281 -13.82 10.39 -14.07
C GLU A 281 -12.73 11.46 -13.91
N ARG A 282 -12.82 12.35 -12.92
CA ARG A 282 -11.79 13.37 -12.68
C ARG A 282 -10.47 12.75 -12.24
N TYR A 283 -9.38 13.36 -12.67
CA TYR A 283 -8.03 12.97 -12.32
C TYR A 283 -7.14 14.21 -12.25
N ILE A 284 -5.98 14.05 -11.61
CA ILE A 284 -4.94 15.08 -11.61
C ILE A 284 -3.92 14.69 -12.66
N GLU A 285 -3.79 15.54 -13.68
CA GLU A 285 -2.78 15.39 -14.71
C GLU A 285 -1.48 16.04 -14.24
N LEU A 286 -0.38 15.31 -14.30
CA LEU A 286 0.97 15.82 -14.08
C LEU A 286 1.72 15.74 -15.40
N ARG A 287 2.04 16.91 -15.98
CA ARG A 287 2.76 17.02 -17.26
C ARG A 287 4.26 17.08 -17.00
N VAL A 288 4.99 16.18 -17.64
CA VAL A 288 6.43 15.99 -17.41
C VAL A 288 7.17 16.00 -18.75
N ARG A 289 8.25 16.77 -18.85
CA ARG A 289 9.23 16.68 -19.93
C ARG A 289 10.39 15.78 -19.51
N TRP A 290 10.37 14.53 -19.96
CA TRP A 290 11.39 13.53 -19.67
C TRP A 290 12.19 13.16 -20.92
N HIS A 291 13.51 13.30 -20.89
CA HIS A 291 14.41 13.05 -22.03
C HIS A 291 13.91 13.66 -23.37
N GLY A 292 13.39 14.89 -23.32
CA GLY A 292 12.91 15.61 -24.51
C GLY A 292 11.52 15.19 -25.01
N ARG A 293 10.84 14.27 -24.32
CA ARG A 293 9.45 13.88 -24.61
C ARG A 293 8.51 14.41 -23.54
N ARG A 294 7.33 14.84 -23.95
CA ARG A 294 6.23 15.12 -23.02
C ARG A 294 5.55 13.80 -22.66
N VAL A 295 5.34 13.60 -21.37
CA VAL A 295 4.64 12.47 -20.77
C VAL A 295 3.60 13.02 -19.82
N GLU A 296 2.38 12.54 -19.95
CA GLU A 296 1.27 12.85 -19.07
C GLU A 296 1.07 11.69 -18.10
N LEU A 297 0.99 12.01 -16.81
CA LEU A 297 0.72 11.08 -15.74
C LEU A 297 -0.63 11.41 -15.13
N GLU A 298 -1.49 10.41 -14.95
CA GLU A 298 -2.80 10.58 -14.35
C GLU A 298 -2.78 10.05 -12.91
N PHE A 299 -3.18 10.89 -11.96
CA PHE A 299 -3.32 10.54 -10.55
C PHE A 299 -4.78 10.66 -10.08
N ASP A 300 -5.11 10.05 -8.95
CA ASP A 300 -6.39 10.25 -8.30
C ASP A 300 -6.57 11.68 -7.78
N SER A 301 -7.81 12.05 -7.49
CA SER A 301 -8.16 13.41 -7.06
C SER A 301 -7.45 13.83 -5.76
N LYS A 302 -7.09 12.89 -4.90
CA LYS A 302 -6.31 13.16 -3.67
C LYS A 302 -4.92 13.72 -3.95
N ALA A 303 -4.35 13.44 -5.12
CA ALA A 303 -3.05 13.97 -5.50
C ALA A 303 -3.03 15.49 -5.61
N ALA A 304 -4.18 16.16 -5.79
CA ALA A 304 -4.27 17.61 -5.88
C ALA A 304 -3.73 18.29 -4.62
N GLU A 305 -4.25 17.91 -3.45
CA GLU A 305 -3.82 18.47 -2.16
C GLU A 305 -2.35 18.16 -1.89
N VAL A 306 -1.91 16.95 -2.25
CA VAL A 306 -0.52 16.52 -2.07
C VAL A 306 0.42 17.34 -2.95
N PHE A 307 0.14 17.48 -4.24
CA PHE A 307 0.98 18.22 -5.17
C PHE A 307 0.96 19.72 -4.92
N THR A 308 -0.18 20.30 -4.55
CA THR A 308 -0.25 21.70 -4.11
C THR A 308 0.59 21.96 -2.87
N ARG A 309 0.65 21.02 -1.94
CA ARG A 309 1.51 21.13 -0.75
C ARG A 309 2.99 20.94 -1.09
N LEU A 310 3.34 19.98 -1.94
CA LEU A 310 4.73 19.61 -2.22
C LEU A 310 5.38 20.52 -3.28
N MET A 311 4.65 20.95 -4.29
CA MET A 311 5.17 21.71 -5.44
C MET A 311 4.18 22.80 -5.90
N PRO A 312 3.76 23.73 -5.03
CA PRO A 312 2.76 24.75 -5.36
C PRO A 312 3.09 25.56 -6.61
N GLU A 313 4.38 25.79 -6.89
CA GLU A 313 4.87 26.52 -8.06
C GLU A 313 4.58 25.83 -9.41
N LYS A 314 4.19 24.56 -9.39
CA LYS A 314 3.83 23.77 -10.58
C LYS A 314 2.34 23.68 -10.83
N SER A 315 1.51 24.21 -9.93
CA SER A 315 0.06 24.23 -10.14
C SER A 315 -0.28 25.10 -11.33
N GLU A 316 -1.15 24.62 -12.23
CA GLU A 316 -1.64 25.42 -13.36
C GLU A 316 -2.29 26.73 -12.95
N GLU A 317 -2.87 26.81 -11.74
CA GLU A 317 -3.43 28.05 -11.19
C GLU A 317 -2.34 29.09 -10.85
N ASN A 318 -1.14 28.63 -10.51
CA ASN A 318 0.00 29.47 -10.13
C ASN A 318 0.95 29.73 -11.29
N LEU A 319 0.81 29.02 -12.41
CA LEU A 319 1.61 29.28 -13.59
C LEU A 319 1.23 30.64 -14.17
N PRO A 320 2.21 31.45 -14.60
CA PRO A 320 1.92 32.68 -15.30
C PRO A 320 1.06 32.30 -16.52
N ALA A 321 -0.13 32.88 -16.60
CA ALA A 321 -1.02 32.66 -17.72
C ALA A 321 -0.23 32.86 -19.01
N ASP A 322 -0.35 31.90 -19.95
CA ASP A 322 0.25 31.95 -21.28
C ASP A 322 -0.45 33.01 -22.17
N ARG A 323 -0.91 34.11 -21.55
CA ARG A 323 -1.42 35.30 -22.21
C ARG A 323 -0.28 36.31 -22.27
N GLU A 324 -0.10 36.92 -23.43
CA GLU A 324 0.64 38.18 -23.48
C GLU A 324 -0.03 39.15 -22.49
N PRO A 325 0.73 39.72 -21.53
CA PRO A 325 0.17 40.69 -20.60
C PRO A 325 -0.50 41.79 -21.39
N THR A 326 -1.65 42.26 -20.95
CA THR A 326 -2.35 43.34 -21.64
C THR A 326 -1.46 44.59 -21.68
N ILE A 327 -1.67 45.49 -22.65
CA ILE A 327 -0.87 46.73 -22.75
C ILE A 327 -0.80 47.49 -21.40
N PRO A 328 -1.89 47.61 -20.61
CA PRO A 328 -1.82 48.15 -19.25
C PRO A 328 -0.91 47.38 -18.29
N GLU A 329 -0.95 46.05 -18.28
CA GLU A 329 -0.10 45.19 -17.44
C GLU A 329 1.38 45.27 -17.86
N GLN A 330 1.67 45.39 -19.16
CA GLN A 330 3.03 45.61 -19.65
C GLN A 330 3.61 46.94 -19.16
N ILE A 331 2.77 47.99 -19.07
CA ILE A 331 3.18 49.29 -18.52
C ILE A 331 3.42 49.21 -17.01
N GLU A 332 2.61 48.44 -16.28
CA GLU A 332 2.79 48.20 -14.83
C GLU A 332 4.08 47.41 -14.53
N ILE A 333 4.39 46.40 -15.34
CA ILE A 333 5.65 45.65 -15.27
C ILE A 333 6.84 46.58 -15.52
N LEU A 334 6.77 47.42 -16.56
CA LEU A 334 7.82 48.40 -16.85
C LEU A 334 8.00 49.42 -15.73
N ALA A 335 6.92 49.85 -15.07
CA ALA A 335 6.98 50.79 -13.95
C ALA A 335 7.69 50.16 -12.74
N ASN A 336 7.35 48.91 -12.41
CA ASN A 336 8.03 48.15 -11.36
C ASN A 336 9.54 47.94 -11.64
N ILE A 337 9.92 47.74 -12.90
CA ILE A 337 11.34 47.59 -13.30
C ILE A 337 12.09 48.94 -13.18
N CYS A 338 11.43 50.06 -13.53
CA CYS A 338 11.96 51.41 -13.33
C CYS A 338 12.13 51.75 -11.84
N ASP A 339 11.14 51.42 -11.00
CA ASP A 339 11.18 51.68 -9.56
C ASP A 339 12.26 50.86 -8.84
N ARG A 340 12.60 49.68 -9.37
CA ARG A 340 13.71 48.84 -8.91
C ARG A 340 15.07 49.27 -9.47
N GLY A 341 15.13 50.31 -10.31
CA GLY A 341 16.36 50.89 -10.84
C GLY A 341 17.00 50.14 -12.01
N TYR A 342 16.29 49.18 -12.61
CA TYR A 342 16.78 48.42 -13.77
C TYR A 342 16.52 49.14 -15.11
N LEU A 343 15.66 50.16 -15.10
CA LEU A 343 15.39 51.06 -16.23
C LEU A 343 15.51 52.51 -15.77
N THR A 344 16.04 53.37 -16.64
CA THR A 344 15.98 54.81 -16.43
C THR A 344 14.58 55.34 -16.72
N ARG A 345 14.25 56.50 -16.15
CA ARG A 345 12.93 57.12 -16.33
C ARG A 345 12.65 57.54 -17.78
N GLU A 346 13.70 57.84 -18.54
CA GLU A 346 13.62 58.16 -19.97
C GLU A 346 13.31 56.90 -20.80
N GLU A 347 13.98 55.78 -20.51
CA GLU A 347 13.72 54.48 -21.16
C GLU A 347 12.30 53.96 -20.86
N PHE A 348 11.82 54.17 -19.62
CA PHE A 348 10.45 53.84 -19.24
C PHE A 348 9.42 54.63 -20.05
N GLU A 349 9.57 55.96 -20.16
CA GLU A 349 8.63 56.79 -20.91
C GLU A 349 8.66 56.49 -22.41
N GLU A 350 9.83 56.21 -22.99
CA GLU A 350 9.93 55.81 -24.40
C GLU A 350 9.23 54.46 -24.66
N ALA A 351 9.43 53.48 -23.78
CA ALA A 351 8.79 52.17 -23.88
C ALA A 351 7.27 52.25 -23.68
N LYS A 352 6.81 53.03 -22.70
CA LYS A 352 5.39 53.31 -22.46
C LYS A 352 4.74 53.98 -23.66
N GLN A 353 5.38 54.97 -24.29
CA GLN A 353 4.88 55.61 -25.51
C GLN A 353 4.78 54.63 -26.70
N LYS A 354 5.74 53.70 -26.84
CA LYS A 354 5.67 52.65 -27.88
C LYS A 354 4.53 51.67 -27.63
N LEU A 355 4.25 51.32 -26.37
CA LEU A 355 3.16 50.43 -25.98
C LEU A 355 1.79 51.09 -26.14
N LEU A 356 1.64 52.36 -25.76
CA LEU A 356 0.41 53.13 -25.94
C LEU A 356 0.05 53.36 -27.41
N LYS A 357 1.02 53.33 -28.33
CA LYS A 357 0.78 53.39 -29.78
C LYS A 357 0.26 52.08 -30.40
N LYS A 358 0.29 50.98 -29.63
CA LYS A 358 -0.22 49.67 -30.06
C LYS A 358 -1.65 49.40 -29.58
N LEU A 359 -2.18 50.25 -28.69
CA LEU A 359 -3.61 50.39 -28.40
C LEU A 359 -4.30 51.07 -29.58
#